data_AF-A0A9N7VJ54-F1
#
_entry.id   AF-A0A9N7VJ54-F1
#
_cell.length_a   1.000
_cell.length_b   1.000
_cell.length_c   1.000
_cell.angle_alpha   90.00
_cell.angle_beta   90.00
_cell.angle_gamma   90.00
#
_symmetry.space_group_name_H-M   'P 1'
#
loop_
_entity.id
_entity.type
_entity.pdbx_description
1 polymer ?
#
loop_
_entity_poly.entity_id
_entity_poly.type
_entity_poly.pdbx_seq_one_letter_code
_entity_poly.pdbx_strand_id
1 'polypeptide(L)'
;MMIRLLFCSFLTAGISLGVQVHQSPSALIRKAGDAVQLVCTHGQTDYRVMLWYQQSPTVQALKLIGYVEYSKLDMHTEVDLL
;
A
#
# COMPACT_ATOMS: atom_id res chain seq x y z
N MET A 1 24.87 14.61 47.98
CA MET A 1 25.15 13.27 47.42
C MET A 1 24.23 13.07 46.22
N MET A 2 24.76 13.25 45.02
CA MET A 2 24.00 13.24 43.76
C MET A 2 23.42 11.85 43.50
N ILE A 3 22.11 11.68 43.69
CA ILE A 3 21.35 10.60 43.04
C ILE A 3 21.43 10.90 41.54
N ARG A 4 22.28 10.15 40.85
CA ARG A 4 22.35 10.19 39.39
C ARG A 4 21.01 9.69 38.89
N LEU A 5 20.18 10.61 38.40
CA LEU A 5 19.02 10.32 37.58
C LEU A 5 19.50 9.47 36.41
N LEU A 6 19.41 8.15 36.56
CA LEU A 6 19.39 7.22 35.45
C LEU A 6 18.09 7.52 34.70
N PHE A 7 18.13 8.55 33.86
CA PHE A 7 17.24 8.68 32.72
C PHE A 7 17.56 7.49 31.82
N CYS A 8 17.00 6.34 32.17
CA CYS A 8 16.85 5.24 31.24
C CYS A 8 15.91 5.80 30.18
N SER A 9 16.49 6.40 29.14
CA SER A 9 15.77 6.66 27.89
C SER A 9 15.28 5.30 27.42
N PHE A 10 14.09 4.92 27.87
CA PHE A 10 13.30 3.91 27.22
C PHE A 10 13.07 4.43 25.81
N LEU A 11 13.97 4.04 24.90
CA LEU A 11 13.73 4.06 23.47
C LEU A 11 12.50 3.18 23.27
N THR A 12 11.31 3.76 23.34
CA THR A 12 10.10 3.11 22.90
C THR A 12 10.26 2.96 21.40
N ALA A 13 10.77 1.81 20.97
CA ALA A 13 10.67 1.39 19.59
C ALA A 13 9.18 1.36 19.25
N GLY A 14 8.71 2.37 18.54
CA GLY A 14 7.32 2.46 18.11
C GLY A 14 7.02 1.25 17.22
N ILE A 15 6.12 0.38 17.68
CA ILE A 15 5.60 -0.71 16.85
C ILE A 15 4.51 -0.11 15.97
N SER A 16 4.72 -0.01 14.66
CA SER A 16 3.65 0.26 13.71
C SER A 16 3.15 -1.09 13.14
N LEU A 17 1.87 -1.40 13.34
CA LEU A 17 1.21 -2.45 12.59
C LEU A 17 0.89 -1.89 11.19
N GLY A 18 1.76 -2.17 10.22
CA GLY A 18 1.50 -1.90 8.82
C GLY A 18 0.70 -3.04 8.19
N VAL A 19 -0.12 -2.72 7.19
CA VAL A 19 -0.71 -3.74 6.32
C VAL A 19 0.40 -4.35 5.48
N GLN A 20 0.51 -5.67 5.53
CA GLN A 20 1.36 -6.38 4.59
C GLN A 20 0.68 -6.44 3.23
N VAL A 21 1.22 -5.68 2.29
CA VAL A 21 0.77 -5.65 0.89
C VAL A 21 1.75 -6.46 0.05
N HIS A 22 1.23 -7.33 -0.81
CA HIS A 22 2.00 -8.08 -1.78
C HIS A 22 1.70 -7.56 -3.19
N GLN A 23 2.74 -7.19 -3.93
CA GLN A 23 2.64 -6.69 -5.30
C GLN A 23 3.43 -7.56 -6.25
N SER A 24 2.86 -7.83 -7.43
CA SER A 24 3.53 -8.60 -8.48
C SER A 24 3.19 -8.09 -9.88
N PRO A 25 4.13 -8.13 -10.84
CA PRO A 25 5.54 -8.47 -10.65
C PRO A 25 6.32 -7.32 -9.98
N SER A 26 7.49 -7.61 -9.39
CA SER A 26 8.36 -6.61 -8.75
C SER A 26 9.07 -5.70 -9.76
N ALA A 27 9.23 -6.18 -11.00
CA ALA A 27 9.78 -5.42 -12.11
C ALA A 27 9.11 -5.86 -13.42
N LEU A 28 8.94 -4.92 -14.34
CA LEU A 28 8.31 -5.16 -15.63
C LEU A 28 8.97 -4.32 -16.72
N ILE A 29 9.42 -4.96 -17.79
CA ILE A 29 9.94 -4.30 -19.00
C ILE A 29 9.03 -4.69 -20.16
N ARG A 30 8.41 -3.69 -20.81
CA ARG A 30 7.48 -3.84 -21.92
C ARG A 30 7.68 -2.76 -22.96
N LYS A 31 7.12 -2.94 -24.16
CA LYS A 31 7.19 -1.91 -25.21
C LYS A 31 6.19 -0.80 -24.88
N ALA A 32 6.49 0.40 -25.37
CA ALA A 32 5.57 1.52 -25.26
C ALA A 32 4.23 1.17 -25.95
N GLY A 33 3.12 1.39 -25.26
CA GLY A 33 1.78 1.06 -25.74
C GLY A 33 1.28 -0.33 -25.37
N ASP A 34 2.14 -1.22 -24.85
CA ASP A 34 1.70 -2.52 -24.36
C ASP A 34 0.81 -2.35 -23.12
N ALA A 35 -0.26 -3.14 -23.06
CA ALA A 35 -1.03 -3.28 -21.82
C ALA A 35 -0.20 -4.02 -20.76
N VAL A 36 -0.33 -3.58 -19.52
CA VAL A 36 0.37 -4.17 -18.36
C VAL A 36 -0.64 -4.51 -17.27
N GLN A 37 -0.35 -5.58 -16.53
CA GLN A 37 -1.11 -5.95 -15.34
C GLN A 37 -0.19 -5.92 -14.13
N LEU A 38 -0.57 -5.15 -13.12
CA LEU A 38 0.01 -5.17 -11.79
C LEU A 38 -1.04 -5.73 -10.85
N VAL A 39 -0.65 -6.70 -10.04
CA VAL A 39 -1.51 -7.35 -9.06
C VAL A 39 -1.09 -6.88 -7.67
N CYS A 40 -2.06 -6.50 -6.85
CA CYS A 40 -1.86 -6.09 -5.46
C CYS A 40 -2.85 -6.86 -4.58
N THR A 41 -2.35 -7.52 -3.54
CA THR A 41 -3.17 -8.26 -2.57
C THR A 41 -2.78 -7.88 -1.14
N HIS A 42 -3.75 -7.89 -0.23
CA HIS A 42 -3.52 -7.76 1.21
C HIS A 42 -4.49 -8.65 1.98
N GLY A 43 -4.08 -9.11 3.17
CA GLY A 43 -4.92 -9.97 4.01
C GLY A 43 -5.96 -9.24 4.86
N GLN A 44 -6.00 -7.91 4.82
CA GLN A 44 -6.85 -7.14 5.71
C GLN A 44 -8.26 -6.90 5.13
N THR A 45 -9.30 -7.16 5.92
CA THR A 45 -10.72 -7.12 5.48
C THR A 45 -11.43 -5.79 5.74
N ASP A 46 -10.90 -4.90 6.58
CA ASP A 46 -11.54 -3.63 6.96
C ASP A 46 -11.04 -2.41 6.17
N TYR A 47 -10.04 -2.56 5.29
CA TYR A 47 -9.65 -1.49 4.36
C TYR A 47 -10.64 -1.37 3.22
N ARG A 48 -11.27 -0.20 3.14
CA ARG A 48 -12.27 0.13 2.12
C ARG A 48 -11.65 0.60 0.82
N VAL A 49 -10.36 0.92 0.79
CA VAL A 49 -9.70 1.51 -0.38
C VAL A 49 -8.35 0.85 -0.63
N MET A 50 -8.08 0.51 -1.89
CA MET A 50 -6.75 0.17 -2.40
C MET A 50 -6.24 1.33 -3.26
N LEU A 51 -5.08 1.90 -2.93
CA LEU A 51 -4.50 3.04 -3.65
C LEU A 51 -3.31 2.61 -4.50
N TRP A 52 -3.20 3.16 -5.71
CA TRP A 52 -2.07 2.95 -6.61
C TRP A 52 -1.31 4.25 -6.82
N TYR A 53 -0.03 4.25 -6.47
CA TYR A 53 0.86 5.40 -6.63
C TYR A 53 2.00 5.10 -7.61
N GLN A 54 2.39 6.12 -8.36
CA GLN A 54 3.57 6.11 -9.21
C GLN A 54 4.63 7.04 -8.63
N GLN A 55 5.86 6.53 -8.55
CA GLN A 55 7.04 7.32 -8.21
C GLN A 55 7.90 7.50 -9.46
N SER A 56 8.20 8.75 -9.83
CA SER A 56 9.14 9.05 -10.91
C SER A 56 10.58 9.03 -10.37
N PRO A 57 11.59 8.60 -11.15
CA PRO A 57 12.99 8.74 -10.75
C PRO A 57 13.40 10.20 -10.46
N THR A 58 12.74 11.17 -11.10
CA THR A 58 13.08 12.59 -11.01
C THR A 58 12.28 13.38 -9.98
N VAL A 59 11.15 12.84 -9.51
CA VAL A 59 10.24 13.53 -8.59
C VAL A 59 10.07 12.66 -7.36
N GLN A 60 10.46 13.19 -6.19
CA GLN A 60 10.38 12.46 -4.92
C GLN A 60 8.94 12.26 -4.44
N ALA A 61 7.98 13.04 -4.95
CA ALA A 61 6.58 12.90 -4.60
C ALA A 61 5.92 11.71 -5.27
N LEU A 62 5.06 11.02 -4.52
CA LEU A 62 4.18 9.96 -5.04
C LEU A 62 2.98 10.60 -5.74
N LYS A 63 2.70 10.15 -6.98
CA LYS A 63 1.52 10.56 -7.75
C LYS A 63 0.45 9.47 -7.66
N LEU A 64 -0.76 9.81 -7.21
CA LEU A 64 -1.89 8.88 -7.28
C LEU A 64 -2.26 8.63 -8.75
N ILE A 65 -2.31 7.36 -9.15
CA ILE A 65 -2.65 6.94 -10.53
C ILE A 65 -3.95 6.13 -10.62
N GLY A 66 -4.49 5.68 -9.49
CA GLY A 66 -5.77 4.97 -9.45
C GLY A 66 -6.11 4.52 -8.03
N TYR A 67 -7.38 4.14 -7.83
CA TYR A 67 -7.83 3.54 -6.59
C TYR A 67 -9.02 2.62 -6.83
N VAL A 68 -9.23 1.69 -5.92
CA VAL A 68 -10.42 0.84 -5.83
C VAL A 68 -11.08 1.12 -4.49
N GLU A 69 -12.40 1.28 -4.48
CA GLU A 69 -13.19 1.46 -3.25
C GLU A 69 -14.18 0.29 -3.09
N TYR A 70 -13.99 -0.54 -2.06
CA TYR A 70 -14.77 -1.76 -1.85
C TYR A 70 -16.21 -1.50 -1.39
N SER A 71 -16.52 -0.32 -0.82
CA SER A 71 -17.90 0.08 -0.53
C SER A 71 -18.76 0.26 -1.80
N LYS A 72 -18.13 0.36 -2.98
CA LYS A 72 -18.79 0.40 -4.28
C LYS A 72 -18.81 -0.95 -5.01
N LEU A 73 -18.11 -1.95 -4.49
CA LEU A 73 -17.98 -3.25 -5.14
C LEU A 73 -18.98 -4.31 -4.65
N ASP A 74 -19.89 -3.99 -3.72
CA ASP A 74 -21.09 -4.80 -3.41
C ASP A 74 -22.20 -3.88 -2.88
N MET A 75 -23.31 -3.68 -3.61
CA MET A 75 -24.53 -4.48 -3.42
C MET A 75 -25.24 -4.89 -4.74
N HIS A 76 -24.77 -4.46 -5.91
CA HIS A 76 -25.30 -4.95 -7.19
C HIS A 76 -24.15 -5.06 -8.20
N THR A 77 -23.57 -6.24 -8.35
CA THR A 77 -23.28 -6.81 -9.67
C THR A 77 -22.88 -8.25 -9.45
N GLU A 78 -23.86 -9.11 -9.69
CA GLU A 78 -23.65 -10.48 -10.12
C GLU A 78 -22.56 -10.50 -11.18
N VAL A 79 -21.65 -11.46 -11.02
CA VAL A 79 -20.62 -11.79 -11.99
C VAL A 79 -21.32 -12.29 -13.25
N ASP A 80 -21.76 -11.38 -14.10
CA ASP A 80 -22.20 -11.72 -15.46
C ASP A 80 -20.94 -12.01 -16.29
N LEU A 81 -20.56 -13.28 -16.24
CA LEU A 81 -19.80 -13.93 -17.29
C LEU A 81 -20.64 -13.92 -18.58
N LEU A 82 -20.46 -12.89 -19.41
CA LEU A 82 -20.60 -12.95 -20.88
C LEU A 82 -19.60 -11.97 -21.54
#